data_AF-A0A804PMK2-F1
#
_entry.id   AF-A0A804PMK2-F1
#
_cell.length_a   1.000
_cell.length_b   1.000
_cell.length_c   1.000
_cell.angle_alpha   90.00
_cell.angle_beta   90.00
_cell.angle_gamma   90.00
#
_symmetry.space_group_name_H-M   'P 1'
#
loop_
_entity.id
_entity.type
_entity.pdbx_description
1 polymer ?
#
loop_
_entity_poly.entity_id
_entity_poly.type
_entity_poly.pdbx_seq_one_letter_code
_entity_poly.pdbx_strand_id
1 'polypeptide(L)'
;MRRRRMGALHVVGELRISFRQQPTSVVAKNSGHDAVIEEIHGLIRVYKDGQVERFPLILVVPCTWGGTAPDAPGVVVARDVVVDPATGVWARLYAPTVTSAGDKARRPVVVYFHGGGF
;
A
#
# COMPACT_ATOMS: atom_id res chain seq x y z
N MET A 1 0.77 -23.10 19.84
CA MET A 1 0.10 -22.34 18.75
C MET A 1 0.50 -20.86 18.90
N ARG A 2 1.59 -20.40 18.25
CA ARG A 2 2.07 -19.00 18.36
C ARG A 2 1.33 -18.13 17.34
N ARG A 3 0.40 -17.28 17.81
CA ARG A 3 -0.25 -16.24 16.99
C ARG A 3 0.76 -15.13 16.70
N ARG A 4 1.21 -14.98 15.46
CA ARG A 4 1.95 -13.79 15.00
C ARG A 4 0.91 -12.69 14.71
N ARG A 5 0.91 -11.61 15.50
CA ARG A 5 0.14 -10.39 15.21
C ARG A 5 0.92 -9.58 14.18
N MET A 6 0.28 -9.19 13.07
CA MET A 6 0.83 -8.16 12.17
C MET A 6 0.74 -6.81 12.87
N GLY A 7 1.87 -6.10 12.96
CA GLY A 7 1.89 -4.70 13.38
C GLY A 7 1.44 -3.81 12.22
N ALA A 8 0.34 -3.08 12.41
CA ALA A 8 -0.01 -1.96 11.56
C ALA A 8 0.67 -0.69 12.13
N LEU A 9 1.39 0.04 11.29
CA LEU A 9 1.89 1.37 11.62
C LEU A 9 0.69 2.32 11.72
N HIS A 10 0.33 2.70 12.94
CA HIS A 10 -0.63 3.77 13.20
C HIS A 10 0.10 5.11 13.03
N VAL A 11 -0.19 5.82 11.94
CA VAL A 11 0.32 7.19 11.72
C VAL A 11 -0.85 8.15 11.91
N VAL A 12 -0.82 8.89 13.02
CA VAL A 12 -1.72 10.01 13.30
C VAL A 12 -1.07 11.28 12.75
N GLY A 13 -1.75 11.99 11.86
CA GLY A 13 -1.27 13.22 11.22
C GLY A 13 -1.40 13.14 9.70
N GLU A 14 -1.53 14.30 9.03
CA GLU A 14 -1.78 14.42 7.58
C GLU A 14 -1.06 13.35 6.74
N LEU A 15 -1.79 12.69 5.83
CA LEU A 15 -1.29 11.71 4.86
C LEU A 15 -0.28 12.36 3.90
N ARG A 16 0.92 12.62 4.40
CA ARG A 16 2.13 12.80 3.61
C ARG A 16 2.95 11.53 3.77
N ILE A 17 2.61 10.50 2.99
CA ILE A 17 3.49 9.35 2.78
C ILE A 17 4.68 9.85 1.95
N SER A 18 5.62 10.51 2.61
CA SER A 18 6.90 10.89 2.03
C SER A 18 7.90 9.84 2.44
N PHE A 19 8.07 8.83 1.59
CA PHE A 19 9.22 7.94 1.70
C PHE A 19 10.43 8.72 1.16
N ARG A 20 11.21 9.31 2.07
CA ARG A 20 12.52 9.88 1.71
C ARG A 20 13.40 8.73 1.24
N GLN A 21 13.53 8.57 -0.08
CA GLN A 21 14.56 7.71 -0.67
C GLN A 21 15.91 8.28 -0.24
N GLN A 22 16.55 7.65 0.74
CA GLN A 22 17.95 7.93 1.03
C GLN A 22 18.79 7.13 0.02
N PRO A 23 19.75 7.76 -0.68
CA PRO A 23 20.62 7.04 -1.61
C PRO A 23 21.38 5.96 -0.86
N THR A 24 21.46 4.79 -1.47
CA THR A 24 22.29 3.67 -1.03
C THR A 24 23.75 4.13 -0.91
N SER A 25 24.25 4.31 0.31
CA SER A 25 25.67 4.29 0.62
C SER A 25 25.98 2.99 1.35
N VAL A 26 26.78 2.16 0.68
CA VAL A 26 27.30 0.88 1.14
C VAL A 26 28.09 1.08 2.44
N VAL A 27 27.54 0.67 3.58
CA VAL A 27 28.31 0.33 4.78
C VAL A 27 27.63 -0.86 5.45
N ALA A 28 28.21 -2.04 5.28
CA ALA A 28 27.91 -3.19 6.12
C ALA A 28 28.36 -2.85 7.56
N LYS A 29 27.45 -2.33 8.38
CA LYS A 29 27.60 -2.34 9.84
C LYS A 29 26.94 -3.62 10.34
N ASN A 30 27.74 -4.53 10.88
CA ASN A 30 27.27 -5.64 11.72
C ASN A 30 26.49 -5.07 12.91
N SER A 31 25.16 -4.97 12.78
CA SER A 31 24.24 -4.85 13.91
C SER A 31 23.44 -6.15 13.94
N GLY A 32 23.66 -6.96 14.97
CA GLY A 32 23.26 -8.36 15.05
C GLY A 32 21.75 -8.58 15.06
N HIS A 33 21.18 -8.78 13.87
CA HIS A 33 19.93 -9.52 13.74
C HIS A 33 20.27 -11.02 13.70
N ASP A 34 19.52 -11.82 14.47
CA ASP A 34 19.68 -13.28 14.56
C ASP A 34 19.51 -13.93 13.17
N ALA A 35 19.92 -15.18 12.98
CA ALA A 35 19.93 -15.82 11.65
C ALA A 35 18.61 -15.66 10.87
N VAL A 36 18.69 -15.40 9.55
CA VAL A 36 17.53 -15.43 8.65
C VAL A 36 16.96 -16.85 8.65
N ILE A 37 15.66 -16.99 8.91
CA ILE A 37 14.96 -18.28 8.95
C ILE A 37 14.16 -18.57 7.69
N GLU A 38 13.67 -17.52 7.01
CA GLU A 38 12.92 -17.62 5.77
C GLU A 38 13.24 -16.40 4.89
N GLU A 39 13.41 -16.62 3.59
CA GLU A 39 13.64 -15.56 2.61
C GLU A 39 12.98 -15.88 1.28
N ILE A 40 12.33 -14.87 0.69
CA ILE A 40 12.05 -14.82 -0.74
C ILE A 40 12.96 -13.73 -1.28
N HIS A 41 14.02 -14.13 -1.98
CA HIS A 41 15.08 -13.22 -2.44
C HIS A 41 14.48 -12.01 -3.17
N GLY A 42 14.85 -10.81 -2.69
CA GLY A 42 14.39 -9.54 -3.25
C GLY A 42 13.01 -9.06 -2.80
N LEU A 43 12.23 -9.85 -2.06
CA LEU A 43 10.88 -9.48 -1.61
C LEU A 43 10.76 -9.35 -0.09
N ILE A 44 11.13 -10.40 0.66
CA ILE A 44 10.96 -10.44 2.13
C ILE A 44 12.03 -11.31 2.80
N ARG A 45 12.50 -10.87 3.98
CA ARG A 45 13.33 -11.65 4.92
C ARG A 45 12.68 -11.72 6.28
N VAL A 46 12.70 -12.91 6.88
CA VAL A 46 12.25 -13.14 8.25
C VAL A 46 13.43 -13.60 9.09
N TYR A 47 13.69 -12.86 10.16
CA TYR A 47 14.76 -13.15 11.11
C TYR A 47 14.24 -13.99 12.27
N LYS A 48 15.13 -14.77 12.89
CA LYS A 48 14.78 -15.67 13.99
C LYS A 48 14.19 -14.97 15.22
N ASP A 49 14.54 -13.71 15.44
CA ASP A 49 13.98 -12.84 16.49
C ASP A 49 12.55 -12.35 16.18
N GLY A 50 12.02 -12.63 14.98
CA GLY A 50 10.71 -12.23 14.53
C GLY A 50 10.68 -10.90 13.76
N GLN A 51 11.83 -10.25 13.55
CA GLN A 51 11.93 -9.10 12.66
C GLN A 51 11.64 -9.53 11.22
N VAL A 52 11.02 -8.64 10.46
CA VAL A 52 10.67 -8.87 9.06
C VAL A 52 11.09 -7.66 8.24
N GLU A 53 12.03 -7.86 7.32
CA GLU A 53 12.41 -6.87 6.33
C GLU A 53 11.59 -7.08 5.05
N ARG A 54 11.00 -6.01 4.53
CA ARG A 54 10.28 -5.99 3.25
C ARG A 54 11.03 -5.06 2.31
N PHE A 55 11.47 -5.60 1.18
CA PHE A 55 12.22 -4.82 0.20
C PHE A 55 11.27 -3.96 -0.65
N PRO A 56 11.67 -2.73 -1.00
CA PRO A 56 10.82 -1.81 -1.75
C PRO A 56 10.73 -2.23 -3.22
N LEU A 57 9.84 -3.17 -3.54
CA LEU A 57 9.54 -3.56 -4.92
C LEU A 57 8.26 -2.89 -5.47
N ILE A 58 7.35 -2.49 -4.60
CA ILE A 58 6.03 -1.99 -5.00
C ILE A 58 6.12 -0.49 -5.24
N LEU A 59 5.84 -0.07 -6.48
CA LEU A 59 5.68 1.34 -6.82
C LEU A 59 4.44 1.90 -6.13
N VAL A 60 4.62 3.02 -5.43
CA VAL A 60 3.49 3.77 -4.88
C VAL A 60 2.97 4.71 -5.96
N VAL A 61 1.71 4.52 -6.35
CA VAL A 61 1.03 5.39 -7.33
C VAL A 61 0.10 6.35 -6.57
N PRO A 62 0.27 7.67 -6.70
CA PRO A 62 -0.62 8.63 -6.05
C PRO A 62 -2.05 8.58 -6.62
N CYS A 63 -3.00 9.08 -5.85
CA CYS A 63 -4.36 9.27 -6.30
C CYS A 63 -4.45 10.29 -7.45
N THR A 64 -5.44 10.13 -8.33
CA THR A 64 -5.70 11.03 -9.47
C THR A 64 -7.00 11.84 -9.33
N TRP A 65 -7.66 11.74 -8.18
CA TRP A 65 -8.85 12.52 -7.86
C TRP A 65 -8.53 14.02 -7.77
N GLY A 66 -9.28 14.87 -8.48
CA GLY A 66 -9.11 16.32 -8.43
C GLY A 66 -8.52 16.98 -9.68
N GLY A 67 -8.63 16.34 -10.85
CA GLY A 67 -8.47 17.03 -12.14
C GLY A 67 -7.11 16.89 -12.84
N THR A 68 -6.27 15.94 -12.43
CA THR A 68 -5.03 15.63 -13.17
C THR A 68 -5.24 14.57 -14.27
N ALA A 69 -6.38 13.88 -14.27
CA ALA A 69 -6.72 12.90 -15.28
C ALA A 69 -7.51 13.58 -16.43
N PRO A 70 -7.16 13.33 -17.70
CA PRO A 70 -7.90 13.90 -18.83
C PRO A 70 -9.34 13.38 -18.86
N ASP A 71 -10.31 14.23 -19.22
CA ASP A 71 -11.70 13.81 -19.42
C ASP A 71 -11.86 13.07 -20.76
N ALA A 72 -11.46 11.81 -20.78
CA ALA A 72 -11.57 10.93 -21.94
C ALA A 72 -12.31 9.62 -21.57
N PRO A 73 -13.02 9.00 -22.52
CA PRO A 73 -13.62 7.68 -22.31
C PRO A 73 -12.59 6.67 -21.83
N GLY A 74 -12.94 5.90 -20.78
CA GLY A 74 -12.05 4.90 -20.18
C GLY A 74 -11.12 5.43 -19.09
N VAL A 75 -11.08 6.74 -18.84
CA VAL A 75 -10.29 7.30 -17.73
C VAL A 75 -10.94 6.97 -16.39
N VAL A 76 -10.09 6.54 -15.44
CA VAL A 76 -10.46 6.17 -14.07
C VAL A 76 -9.73 7.09 -13.10
N VAL A 77 -10.48 7.71 -12.19
CA VAL A 77 -9.93 8.46 -11.06
C VAL A 77 -9.85 7.57 -9.82
N ALA A 78 -8.77 7.74 -9.06
CA ALA A 78 -8.54 7.02 -7.81
C ALA A 78 -8.52 7.98 -6.61
N ARG A 79 -9.14 7.56 -5.49
CA ARG A 79 -9.11 8.28 -4.21
C ARG A 79 -8.93 7.31 -3.04
N ASP A 80 -8.01 7.63 -2.13
CA ASP A 80 -7.81 6.87 -0.89
C ASP A 80 -8.71 7.40 0.22
N VAL A 81 -9.35 6.49 0.96
CA VAL A 81 -10.26 6.80 2.06
C VAL A 81 -9.99 5.87 3.23
N VAL A 82 -9.90 6.44 4.44
CA VAL A 82 -9.82 5.66 5.69
C VAL A 82 -11.22 5.16 6.04
N VAL A 83 -11.36 3.85 6.20
CA VAL A 83 -12.62 3.16 6.55
C VAL A 83 -12.76 3.05 8.06
N ASP A 84 -11.67 2.70 8.75
CA ASP A 84 -11.62 2.60 10.21
C ASP A 84 -10.33 3.24 10.75
N PRO A 85 -10.44 4.43 11.37
CA PRO A 85 -9.29 5.11 11.96
C PRO A 85 -8.61 4.34 13.09
N ALA A 86 -9.34 3.50 13.84
CA ALA A 86 -8.78 2.80 15.00
C ALA A 86 -7.81 1.67 14.59
N THR A 87 -8.05 1.06 13.42
CA THR A 87 -7.21 -0.01 12.86
C THR A 87 -6.29 0.49 11.74
N GLY A 88 -6.53 1.69 11.20
CA GLY A 88 -5.83 2.22 10.04
C GLY A 88 -6.28 1.59 8.71
N VAL A 89 -7.40 0.85 8.70
CA VAL A 89 -7.93 0.23 7.49
C VAL A 89 -8.39 1.32 6.53
N TRP A 90 -7.88 1.26 5.30
CA TRP A 90 -8.20 2.18 4.22
C TRP A 90 -8.50 1.41 2.93
N ALA A 91 -9.15 2.08 2.00
CA ALA A 91 -9.43 1.55 0.67
C ALA A 91 -9.16 2.61 -0.40
N ARG A 92 -8.72 2.15 -1.58
CA ARG A 92 -8.68 2.97 -2.79
C ARG A 92 -9.95 2.78 -3.59
N LEU A 93 -10.71 3.86 -3.75
CA LEU A 93 -11.89 3.92 -4.59
C LEU A 93 -11.48 4.25 -6.03
N TYR A 94 -12.05 3.52 -6.98
CA TYR A 94 -11.88 3.77 -8.41
C TYR A 94 -13.24 4.12 -9.02
N ALA A 95 -13.29 5.19 -9.81
CA ALA A 95 -14.50 5.59 -10.53
C ALA A 95 -14.14 6.07 -11.94
N PRO A 96 -14.87 5.65 -12.98
CA PRO A 96 -14.70 6.24 -14.30
C PRO A 96 -15.21 7.69 -14.30
N THR A 97 -14.48 8.58 -14.99
CA THR A 97 -14.80 10.02 -15.09
C THR A 97 -15.98 10.28 -16.02
N VAL A 98 -16.12 9.49 -17.09
CA VAL A 98 -17.19 9.64 -18.09
C VAL A 98 -18.13 8.43 -18.13
N THR A 99 -19.36 8.68 -17.69
CA THR A 99 -20.61 7.91 -17.84
C THR A 99 -21.27 7.78 -19.22
N SER A 100 -21.24 6.64 -19.93
CA SER A 100 -22.21 6.45 -21.05
C SER A 100 -23.68 6.46 -20.58
N ALA A 101 -23.95 6.10 -19.31
CA ALA A 101 -25.29 6.03 -18.74
C ALA A 101 -25.72 7.31 -17.97
N GLY A 102 -24.97 8.41 -18.11
CA GLY A 102 -25.15 9.63 -17.30
C GLY A 102 -24.79 9.43 -15.81
N ASP A 103 -24.73 10.51 -15.05
CA ASP A 103 -24.23 10.51 -13.67
C ASP A 103 -25.19 9.88 -12.64
N LYS A 104 -26.44 9.60 -13.04
CA LYS A 104 -27.50 9.13 -12.15
C LYS A 104 -27.73 7.61 -12.18
N ALA A 105 -27.07 6.88 -13.09
CA ALA A 105 -27.19 5.44 -13.13
C ALA A 105 -26.42 4.82 -11.95
N ARG A 106 -27.10 4.00 -11.14
CA ARG A 106 -26.43 3.16 -10.13
C ARG A 106 -25.48 2.21 -10.84
N ARG A 107 -24.25 2.11 -10.35
CA ARG A 107 -23.21 1.22 -10.90
C ARG A 107 -23.04 0.02 -9.96
N PRO A 108 -22.73 -1.18 -10.49
CA PRO A 108 -22.25 -2.27 -9.67
C PRO A 108 -21.00 -1.84 -8.88
N VAL A 109 -20.91 -2.30 -7.63
CA VAL A 109 -19.74 -2.07 -6.78
C VAL A 109 -18.95 -3.36 -6.71
N VAL A 110 -17.66 -3.29 -6.99
CA VAL A 110 -16.73 -4.41 -6.84
C VAL A 110 -15.84 -4.11 -5.64
N VAL A 111 -15.78 -5.04 -4.69
CA VAL A 111 -14.86 -4.99 -3.57
C VAL A 111 -13.67 -5.89 -3.90
N TYR A 112 -12.48 -5.30 -4.02
CA TYR A 112 -11.25 -5.99 -4.39
C TYR A 112 -10.29 -6.05 -3.20
N PHE A 113 -9.70 -7.23 -2.99
CA PHE A 113 -8.64 -7.47 -2.01
C PHE A 113 -7.36 -7.83 -2.78
N HIS A 114 -6.26 -7.12 -2.52
CA HIS A 114 -5.00 -7.37 -3.24
C HIS A 114 -4.37 -8.70 -2.79
N GLY A 115 -3.64 -9.35 -3.71
CA GLY A 115 -2.77 -10.48 -3.35
C GLY A 115 -1.42 -9.99 -2.81
N GLY A 116 -0.52 -10.91 -2.49
CA GLY A 116 0.80 -10.55 -1.93
C GLY A 116 1.36 -11.55 -0.93
N GLY A 117 0.71 -12.71 -0.78
CA GLY A 117 1.03 -13.66 0.28
C GLY A 117 0.54 -13.13 1.62
N PHE A 118 -0.80 -13.14 1.77
CA PHE A 118 -1.63 -12.55 2.84
C PHE A 118 -1.97 -11.06 2.64
#